data_AF-A0A9P1TGD0-F1
#
_entry.id   AF-A0A9P1TGD0-F1
#
_cell.length_a   1.000
_cell.length_b   1.000
_cell.length_c   1.000
_cell.angle_alpha   90.00
_cell.angle_beta   90.00
_cell.angle_gamma   90.00
#
_symmetry.space_group_name_H-M   'P 1'
#
loop_
_entity.id
_entity.type
_entity.pdbx_description
1 polymer ?
#
loop_
_entity_poly.entity_id
_entity_poly.type
_entity_poly.pdbx_seq_one_letter_code
_entity_poly.pdbx_strand_id
1 'polypeptide(L)'
;MKAKNNFFKQLISIMTVLSLLFMVLGIQGNNEVKAATLATPPAPINQIFPDADLAEGIRAVLQKASVTDVVTQEELESITKLVVAGEKVASIQGIEYLTNLEYLNLNGNQITDISPLSNLVKLTNLYIGTNKITDISALQNLTNLRELYLNEDNISDISPLANLTKMYSLNLGANHNLSDLSPLSNMTGLNYLTVTESKVKDVTPIA
;
A
#
# COMPACT_ATOMS: atom_id res chain seq x y z
N MET A 1 -31.52 -48.45 -2.95
CA MET A 1 -32.31 -47.40 -3.64
C MET A 1 -33.08 -46.44 -2.72
N LYS A 2 -33.33 -46.75 -1.43
CA LYS A 2 -34.06 -45.87 -0.49
C LYS A 2 -33.25 -44.69 0.09
N ALA A 3 -31.93 -44.78 0.23
CA ALA A 3 -31.11 -43.71 0.82
C ALA A 3 -30.96 -42.46 -0.08
N LYS A 4 -30.86 -42.65 -1.40
CA LYS A 4 -30.72 -41.54 -2.38
C LYS A 4 -31.99 -40.68 -2.48
N ASN A 5 -33.16 -41.28 -2.24
CA ASN A 5 -34.46 -40.60 -2.27
C ASN A 5 -34.74 -39.75 -1.02
N ASN A 6 -34.20 -40.14 0.13
CA ASN A 6 -34.29 -39.33 1.36
C ASN A 6 -33.36 -38.12 1.29
N PHE A 7 -32.14 -38.29 0.75
CA PHE A 7 -31.21 -37.17 0.54
C PHE A 7 -31.80 -36.10 -0.38
N PHE A 8 -32.43 -36.48 -1.50
CA PHE A 8 -33.06 -35.53 -2.41
C PHE A 8 -34.28 -34.81 -1.79
N LYS A 9 -35.08 -35.50 -0.97
CA LYS A 9 -36.21 -34.88 -0.25
C LYS A 9 -35.74 -33.91 0.84
N GLN A 10 -34.64 -34.23 1.54
CA GLN A 10 -34.04 -33.35 2.53
C GLN A 10 -33.39 -32.12 1.86
N LEU A 11 -32.75 -32.31 0.71
CA LEU A 11 -32.13 -31.23 -0.07
C LEU A 11 -33.18 -30.25 -0.62
N ILE A 12 -34.29 -30.76 -1.18
CA ILE A 12 -35.41 -29.92 -1.66
C ILE A 12 -36.08 -29.19 -0.48
N SER A 13 -36.25 -29.85 0.67
CA SER A 13 -36.83 -29.22 1.87
C SER A 13 -35.92 -28.16 2.50
N ILE A 14 -34.59 -28.31 2.42
CA ILE A 14 -33.64 -27.29 2.90
C ILE A 14 -33.61 -26.11 1.93
N MET A 15 -33.67 -26.35 0.61
CA MET A 15 -33.70 -25.28 -0.39
C MET A 15 -34.98 -24.44 -0.33
N THR A 16 -36.15 -25.04 -0.06
CA THR A 16 -37.40 -24.28 0.08
C THR A 16 -37.43 -23.46 1.37
N VAL A 17 -36.90 -23.98 2.48
CA VAL A 17 -36.76 -23.24 3.74
C VAL A 17 -35.75 -22.09 3.60
N LEU A 18 -34.65 -22.29 2.86
CA LEU A 18 -33.69 -21.23 2.57
C LEU A 18 -34.33 -20.11 1.72
N SER A 19 -35.12 -20.45 0.69
CA SER A 19 -35.80 -19.46 -0.15
C SER A 19 -36.90 -18.68 0.59
N LEU A 20 -37.54 -19.29 1.60
CA LEU A 20 -38.56 -18.64 2.43
C LEU A 20 -37.95 -17.77 3.53
N LEU A 21 -36.71 -18.03 3.97
CA LEU A 21 -35.99 -17.18 4.91
C LEU A 21 -35.57 -15.84 4.27
N PHE A 22 -35.51 -15.76 2.93
CA PHE A 22 -35.26 -14.52 2.18
C PHE A 22 -36.51 -13.67 1.89
N MET A 23 -37.72 -14.14 2.24
CA MET A 23 -38.96 -13.42 1.91
C MET A 23 -39.55 -12.60 3.08
N VAL A 24 -38.92 -12.61 4.26
CA VAL A 24 -39.37 -11.85 5.44
C VAL A 24 -38.22 -11.07 6.08
N LEU A 25 -37.51 -10.27 5.29
CA LEU A 25 -36.83 -9.05 5.74
C LEU A 25 -36.81 -8.08 4.55
N GLY A 26 -37.88 -7.31 4.40
CA GLY A 26 -37.89 -6.16 3.51
C GLY A 26 -36.94 -5.07 4.03
N ILE A 27 -36.28 -4.39 3.09
CA ILE A 27 -35.30 -3.29 3.21
C ILE A 27 -33.83 -3.75 3.18
N GLN A 28 -33.20 -3.72 2.00
CA GLN A 28 -32.10 -2.82 1.61
C GLN A 28 -31.43 -3.33 0.32
N GLY A 29 -30.95 -2.40 -0.51
CA GLY A 29 -30.57 -2.63 -1.89
C GLY A 29 -29.57 -3.76 -2.13
N ASN A 30 -29.66 -4.34 -3.33
CA ASN A 30 -28.60 -5.11 -3.96
C ASN A 30 -27.36 -4.23 -4.12
N ASN A 31 -26.58 -4.08 -3.06
CA ASN A 31 -25.15 -3.87 -3.17
C ASN A 31 -24.53 -5.26 -3.15
N GLU A 32 -24.54 -5.94 -4.30
CA GLU A 32 -23.37 -6.74 -4.60
C GLU A 32 -22.19 -5.78 -4.43
N VAL A 33 -21.36 -6.00 -3.40
CA VAL A 33 -20.05 -5.37 -3.32
C VAL A 33 -19.26 -5.97 -4.48
N LYS A 34 -19.50 -5.47 -5.70
CA LYS A 34 -18.47 -5.47 -6.73
C LYS A 34 -17.34 -4.71 -6.07
N ALA A 35 -16.33 -5.44 -5.59
CA ALA A 35 -15.00 -4.88 -5.48
C ALA A 35 -14.79 -4.17 -6.81
N ALA A 36 -14.72 -2.84 -6.78
CA ALA A 36 -14.58 -2.07 -8.01
C ALA A 36 -13.26 -2.52 -8.61
N THR A 37 -13.33 -3.39 -9.61
CA THR A 37 -12.17 -3.81 -10.38
C THR A 37 -11.56 -2.53 -10.91
N LEU A 38 -10.32 -2.27 -10.50
CA LEU A 38 -9.59 -1.07 -10.88
C LEU A 38 -9.55 -0.94 -12.39
N ALA A 39 -9.66 0.28 -12.89
CA ALA A 39 -9.46 0.51 -14.31
C ALA A 39 -8.00 0.20 -14.65
N THR A 40 -7.80 -0.63 -15.67
CA THR A 40 -6.48 -0.91 -16.21
C THR A 40 -6.16 0.13 -17.29
N PRO A 41 -4.92 0.64 -17.37
CA PRO A 41 -4.52 1.53 -18.46
C PRO A 41 -4.69 0.83 -19.83
N PRO A 42 -5.17 1.53 -20.88
CA PRO A 42 -5.47 2.95 -20.90
C PRO A 42 -6.82 3.30 -20.27
N ALA A 43 -6.82 4.24 -19.32
CA ALA A 43 -8.01 4.70 -18.62
C ALA A 43 -7.82 6.14 -18.10
N PRO A 44 -8.90 6.85 -17.71
CA PRO A 44 -8.80 8.15 -17.04
C PRO A 44 -7.96 8.07 -15.77
N ILE A 45 -7.15 9.11 -15.49
CA ILE A 45 -6.28 9.16 -14.31
C ILE A 45 -7.08 8.89 -13.02
N ASN A 46 -8.21 9.54 -12.82
CA ASN A 46 -9.04 9.38 -11.62
C ASN A 46 -9.75 8.01 -11.49
N GLN A 47 -9.69 7.14 -12.50
CA GLN A 47 -10.18 5.76 -12.41
C GLN A 47 -9.07 4.76 -12.06
N ILE A 48 -7.82 5.09 -12.40
CA ILE A 48 -6.63 4.32 -12.05
C ILE A 48 -6.19 4.69 -10.63
N PHE A 49 -6.21 5.99 -10.31
CA PHE A 49 -5.85 6.58 -9.03
C PHE A 49 -7.14 7.16 -8.39
N PRO A 50 -7.84 6.39 -7.55
CA PRO A 50 -9.13 6.83 -6.99
C PRO A 50 -8.99 7.92 -5.92
N ASP A 51 -7.81 8.08 -5.33
CA ASP A 51 -7.49 9.16 -4.40
C ASP A 51 -7.29 10.48 -5.16
N ALA A 52 -8.00 11.53 -4.77
CA ALA A 52 -8.06 12.78 -5.52
C ALA A 52 -6.72 13.53 -5.54
N ASP A 53 -5.99 13.54 -4.43
CA ASP A 53 -4.71 14.26 -4.32
C ASP A 53 -3.62 13.50 -5.08
N LEU A 54 -3.64 12.16 -5.03
CA LEU A 54 -2.75 11.35 -5.85
C LEU A 54 -3.06 11.51 -7.35
N ALA A 55 -4.34 11.46 -7.74
CA ALA A 55 -4.76 11.67 -9.13
C ALA A 55 -4.31 13.04 -9.65
N GLU A 56 -4.40 14.09 -8.82
CA GLU A 56 -3.92 15.42 -9.17
C GLU A 56 -2.39 15.45 -9.33
N GLY A 57 -1.65 14.74 -8.46
CA GLY A 57 -0.21 14.53 -8.62
C GLY A 57 0.17 13.84 -9.93
N ILE A 58 -0.57 12.81 -10.32
CA ILE A 58 -0.37 12.10 -11.60
C ILE A 58 -0.71 13.01 -12.79
N ARG A 59 -1.81 13.76 -12.72
CA ARG A 59 -2.17 14.76 -13.74
C ARG A 59 -1.05 15.78 -13.92
N ALA A 60 -0.50 16.29 -12.82
CA ALA A 60 0.55 17.29 -12.83
C ALA A 60 1.86 16.76 -13.44
N VAL A 61 2.34 15.58 -13.03
CA VAL A 61 3.61 15.02 -13.53
C VAL A 61 3.53 14.65 -15.02
N LEU A 62 2.37 14.23 -15.50
CA LEU A 62 2.12 13.93 -16.92
C LEU A 62 1.68 15.15 -17.74
N GLN A 63 1.59 16.34 -17.12
CA GLN A 63 1.16 17.58 -17.77
C GLN A 63 -0.20 17.47 -18.49
N LYS A 64 -1.13 16.69 -17.92
CA LYS A 64 -2.49 16.53 -18.44
C LYS A 64 -3.36 17.72 -18.05
N ALA A 65 -4.39 18.02 -18.82
CA ALA A 65 -5.27 19.14 -18.54
C ALA A 65 -6.24 18.83 -17.39
N SER A 66 -6.67 17.58 -17.26
CA SER A 66 -7.66 17.13 -16.28
C SER A 66 -7.33 15.73 -15.75
N VAL A 67 -7.72 15.43 -14.50
CA VAL A 67 -7.69 14.08 -13.94
C VAL A 67 -8.65 13.11 -14.66
N THR A 68 -9.51 13.60 -15.55
CA THR A 68 -10.35 12.79 -16.43
C THR A 68 -9.66 12.41 -17.74
N ASP A 69 -8.49 12.96 -18.03
CA ASP A 69 -7.76 12.65 -19.25
C ASP A 69 -7.27 11.21 -19.21
N VAL A 70 -7.36 10.53 -20.35
CA VAL A 70 -6.89 9.14 -20.49
C VAL A 70 -5.36 9.13 -20.51
N VAL A 71 -4.80 8.19 -19.76
CA VAL A 71 -3.37 7.87 -19.73
C VAL A 71 -3.15 6.42 -20.14
N THR A 72 -2.08 6.18 -20.88
CA THR A 72 -1.60 4.87 -21.32
C THR A 72 -0.60 4.27 -20.31
N GLN A 73 -0.35 2.97 -20.41
CA GLN A 73 0.71 2.34 -19.60
C GLN A 73 2.09 2.94 -19.92
N GLU A 74 2.38 3.26 -21.18
CA GLU A 74 3.66 3.89 -21.59
C GLU A 74 3.88 5.25 -20.91
N GLU A 75 2.82 6.06 -20.79
CA GLU A 75 2.89 7.34 -20.06
C GLU A 75 3.14 7.11 -18.56
N LEU A 76 2.46 6.15 -17.93
CA LEU A 76 2.68 5.82 -16.51
C LEU A 76 4.11 5.30 -16.27
N GLU A 77 4.62 4.48 -17.19
CA GLU A 77 5.99 3.96 -17.16
C GLU A 77 7.05 5.03 -17.45
N SER A 78 6.68 6.21 -17.97
CA SER A 78 7.59 7.34 -18.11
C SER A 78 7.88 8.05 -16.77
N ILE A 79 7.05 7.83 -15.74
CA ILE A 79 7.17 8.48 -14.45
C ILE A 79 8.28 7.79 -13.63
N THR A 80 9.42 8.46 -13.50
CA THR A 80 10.55 8.02 -12.66
C THR A 80 10.59 8.72 -11.30
N LYS A 81 9.89 9.85 -11.16
CA LYS A 81 9.82 10.65 -9.94
C LYS A 81 8.41 11.18 -9.70
N LEU A 82 7.89 10.97 -8.49
CA LEU A 82 6.60 11.49 -8.05
C LEU A 82 6.72 12.14 -6.67
N VAL A 83 6.13 13.31 -6.50
CA VAL A 83 6.08 14.06 -5.24
C VAL A 83 4.65 14.56 -5.02
N VAL A 84 3.99 14.05 -3.98
CA VAL A 84 2.66 14.46 -3.53
C VAL A 84 2.68 14.49 -2.00
N ALA A 85 3.39 15.47 -1.44
CA ALA A 85 3.68 15.57 0.00
C ALA A 85 2.89 16.71 0.65
N GLY A 86 2.41 16.51 1.87
CA GLY A 86 1.65 17.51 2.63
C GLY A 86 0.19 17.67 2.19
N GLU A 87 -0.37 16.67 1.51
CA GLU A 87 -1.76 16.66 1.02
C GLU A 87 -2.64 15.78 1.93
N LYS A 88 -3.71 15.17 1.40
CA LYS A 88 -4.61 14.28 2.13
C LYS A 88 -4.72 12.91 1.46
N VAL A 89 -3.65 12.44 0.81
CA VAL A 89 -3.62 11.11 0.18
C VAL A 89 -3.91 10.04 1.24
N ALA A 90 -5.02 9.33 1.08
CA ALA A 90 -5.43 8.25 1.96
C ALA A 90 -5.20 6.87 1.32
N SER A 91 -5.16 6.80 -0.01
CA SER A 91 -4.88 5.57 -0.74
C SER A 91 -3.86 5.81 -1.85
N ILE A 92 -2.89 4.90 -1.96
CA ILE A 92 -1.92 4.90 -3.06
C ILE A 92 -2.27 3.90 -4.16
N GLN A 93 -3.52 3.44 -4.18
CA GLN A 93 -4.03 2.57 -5.22
C GLN A 93 -3.80 3.17 -6.62
N GLY A 94 -3.28 2.35 -7.54
CA GLY A 94 -2.89 2.75 -8.90
C GLY A 94 -1.39 2.98 -9.05
N ILE A 95 -0.66 3.20 -7.95
CA ILE A 95 0.79 3.44 -7.99
C ILE A 95 1.57 2.21 -8.50
N GLU A 96 1.00 1.01 -8.41
CA GLU A 96 1.61 -0.22 -8.91
C GLU A 96 1.86 -0.20 -10.43
N TYR A 97 1.19 0.69 -11.18
CA TYR A 97 1.40 0.87 -12.62
C TYR A 97 2.65 1.72 -12.94
N LEU A 98 3.23 2.43 -11.97
CA LEU A 98 4.43 3.25 -12.14
C LEU A 98 5.70 2.39 -11.98
N THR A 99 5.84 1.35 -12.81
CA THR A 99 6.87 0.31 -12.65
C THR A 99 8.32 0.81 -12.79
N ASN A 100 8.52 2.00 -13.35
CA ASN A 100 9.81 2.68 -13.50
C ASN A 100 10.10 3.75 -12.43
N LEU A 101 9.27 3.84 -11.38
CA LEU A 101 9.44 4.83 -10.32
C LEU A 101 10.73 4.56 -9.52
N GLU A 102 11.58 5.58 -9.43
CA GLU A 102 12.85 5.56 -8.68
C GLU A 102 12.77 6.43 -7.42
N TYR A 103 12.01 7.52 -7.48
CA TYR A 103 11.84 8.48 -6.38
C TYR A 103 10.36 8.71 -6.08
N LEU A 104 9.96 8.45 -4.84
CA LEU A 104 8.60 8.69 -4.35
C LEU A 104 8.62 9.47 -3.03
N ASN A 105 7.95 10.62 -3.00
CA ASN A 105 7.71 11.38 -1.77
C ASN A 105 6.20 11.57 -1.55
N LEU A 106 5.70 10.95 -0.49
CA LEU A 106 4.34 11.03 0.02
C LEU A 106 4.32 11.38 1.52
N ASN A 107 5.35 12.09 2.01
CA ASN A 107 5.40 12.54 3.40
C ASN A 107 4.18 13.41 3.76
N GLY A 108 3.69 13.30 4.98
CA GLY A 108 2.64 14.19 5.50
C GLY A 108 1.29 13.97 4.83
N ASN A 109 0.87 12.71 4.73
CA ASN A 109 -0.42 12.31 4.16
C ASN A 109 -1.21 11.46 5.19
N GLN A 110 -2.17 10.66 4.75
CA GLN A 110 -3.03 9.84 5.61
C GLN A 110 -3.00 8.36 5.23
N ILE A 111 -1.89 7.90 4.65
CA ILE A 111 -1.73 6.56 4.08
C ILE A 111 -1.65 5.54 5.21
N THR A 112 -2.41 4.44 5.09
CA THR A 112 -2.33 3.28 6.00
C THR A 112 -1.83 2.02 5.31
N ASP A 113 -2.24 1.81 4.05
CA ASP A 113 -1.88 0.64 3.26
C ASP A 113 -0.88 1.02 2.17
N ILE A 114 0.28 0.39 2.22
CA ILE A 114 1.36 0.55 1.25
C ILE A 114 1.59 -0.68 0.37
N SER A 115 0.70 -1.68 0.41
CA SER A 115 0.78 -2.89 -0.41
C SER A 115 0.92 -2.63 -1.92
N PRO A 116 0.37 -1.55 -2.52
CA PRO A 116 0.61 -1.22 -3.93
C PRO A 116 2.08 -0.94 -4.29
N LEU A 117 2.95 -0.64 -3.31
CA LEU A 117 4.39 -0.42 -3.56
C LEU A 117 5.18 -1.71 -3.80
N SER A 118 4.61 -2.88 -3.48
CA SER A 118 5.34 -4.15 -3.36
C SER A 118 6.15 -4.60 -4.58
N ASN A 119 5.77 -4.13 -5.78
CA ASN A 119 6.42 -4.47 -7.04
C ASN A 119 7.25 -3.33 -7.66
N LEU A 120 7.36 -2.17 -6.98
CA LEU A 120 8.11 -1.01 -7.48
C LEU A 120 9.62 -1.15 -7.20
N VAL A 121 10.21 -2.26 -7.65
CA VAL A 121 11.57 -2.71 -7.31
C VAL A 121 12.69 -1.77 -7.80
N LYS A 122 12.36 -0.75 -8.61
CA LYS A 122 13.29 0.29 -9.05
C LYS A 122 13.42 1.46 -8.08
N LEU A 123 12.56 1.55 -7.05
CA LEU A 123 12.65 2.59 -6.04
C LEU A 123 14.03 2.62 -5.37
N THR A 124 14.65 3.79 -5.38
CA THR A 124 15.88 4.09 -4.65
C THR A 124 15.64 5.05 -3.49
N ASN A 125 14.62 5.92 -3.60
CA ASN A 125 14.28 6.92 -2.59
C ASN A 125 12.78 6.86 -2.29
N LEU A 126 12.43 6.57 -1.03
CA LEU A 126 11.05 6.46 -0.58
C LEU A 126 10.85 7.26 0.71
N TYR A 127 10.00 8.28 0.64
CA TYR A 127 9.64 9.13 1.78
C TYR A 127 8.14 9.02 2.01
N ILE A 128 7.77 8.33 3.09
CA ILE A 128 6.37 8.02 3.46
C ILE A 128 6.12 8.29 4.95
N GLY A 129 6.97 9.09 5.60
CA GLY A 129 6.81 9.50 6.98
C GLY A 129 5.65 10.48 7.20
N THR A 130 5.27 10.69 8.46
CA THR A 130 4.12 11.49 8.87
C THR A 130 2.84 10.99 8.18
N ASN A 131 2.62 9.67 8.22
CA ASN A 131 1.43 8.98 7.73
C ASN A 131 0.78 8.18 8.88
N LYS A 132 0.04 7.11 8.57
CA LYS A 132 -0.61 6.22 9.54
C LYS A 132 -0.20 4.77 9.29
N ILE A 133 1.04 4.55 8.86
CA ILE A 133 1.53 3.24 8.44
C ILE A 133 1.87 2.40 9.67
N THR A 134 1.48 1.13 9.65
CA THR A 134 1.81 0.16 10.71
C THR A 134 2.47 -1.11 10.16
N ASP A 135 2.07 -1.52 8.95
CA ASP A 135 2.60 -2.70 8.26
C ASP A 135 3.46 -2.24 7.07
N ILE A 136 4.72 -2.67 7.07
CA ILE A 136 5.70 -2.37 6.03
C ILE A 136 6.17 -3.61 5.27
N SER A 137 5.43 -4.71 5.32
CA SER A 137 5.72 -5.95 4.57
C SER A 137 5.88 -5.75 3.08
N ALA A 138 5.19 -4.75 2.51
CA ALA A 138 5.31 -4.35 1.11
C ALA A 138 6.76 -3.95 0.71
N LEU A 139 7.59 -3.51 1.67
CA LEU A 139 8.94 -3.02 1.39
C LEU A 139 9.97 -4.13 1.22
N GLN A 140 9.66 -5.38 1.58
CA GLN A 140 10.64 -6.47 1.68
C GLN A 140 11.43 -6.78 0.40
N ASN A 141 10.83 -6.49 -0.77
CA ASN A 141 11.43 -6.75 -2.08
C ASN A 141 12.10 -5.52 -2.71
N LEU A 142 12.01 -4.34 -2.07
CA LEU A 142 12.53 -3.07 -2.61
C LEU A 142 14.04 -2.91 -2.34
N THR A 143 14.81 -3.95 -2.68
CA THR A 143 16.25 -4.09 -2.36
C THR A 143 17.17 -3.04 -2.98
N ASN A 144 16.64 -2.18 -3.85
CA ASN A 144 17.36 -1.03 -4.42
C ASN A 144 17.24 0.26 -3.59
N LEU A 145 16.42 0.27 -2.53
CA LEU A 145 16.28 1.42 -1.65
C LEU A 145 17.62 1.81 -1.03
N ARG A 146 17.92 3.11 -1.11
CA ARG A 146 19.06 3.79 -0.51
C ARG A 146 18.63 4.81 0.53
N GLU A 147 17.49 5.46 0.34
CA GLU A 147 16.92 6.39 1.31
C GLU A 147 15.47 6.01 1.61
N LEU A 148 15.18 5.80 2.90
CA LEU A 148 13.86 5.39 3.36
C LEU A 148 13.47 6.17 4.62
N TYR A 149 12.45 7.02 4.51
CA TYR A 149 11.89 7.75 5.65
C TYR A 149 10.50 7.22 5.99
N LEU A 150 10.39 6.71 7.21
CA LEU A 150 9.22 6.14 7.86
C LEU A 150 8.99 6.82 9.23
N ASN A 151 9.45 8.07 9.38
CA ASN A 151 9.33 8.81 10.64
C ASN A 151 7.88 9.17 10.93
N GLU A 152 7.51 9.31 12.20
CA GLU A 152 6.16 9.72 12.63
C GLU A 152 5.03 8.85 12.04
N ASP A 153 5.31 7.55 11.90
CA ASP A 153 4.34 6.49 11.67
C ASP A 153 4.08 5.71 12.98
N ASN A 154 3.45 4.54 12.91
CA ASN A 154 3.20 3.67 14.07
C ASN A 154 3.72 2.25 13.84
N ILE A 155 4.94 2.14 13.33
CA ILE A 155 5.59 0.88 12.99
C ILE A 155 6.25 0.29 14.25
N SER A 156 6.03 -1.00 14.47
CA SER A 156 6.65 -1.75 15.57
C SER A 156 7.54 -2.90 15.10
N ASP A 157 7.23 -3.48 13.93
CA ASP A 157 8.00 -4.55 13.30
C ASP A 157 8.71 -4.03 12.05
N ILE A 158 10.03 -4.07 12.07
CA ILE A 158 10.90 -3.67 10.95
C ILE A 158 11.62 -4.86 10.31
N SER A 159 11.19 -6.10 10.57
CA SER A 159 11.71 -7.30 9.92
C SER A 159 11.65 -7.25 8.37
N PRO A 160 10.68 -6.59 7.71
CA PRO A 160 10.70 -6.43 6.26
C PRO A 160 11.93 -5.66 5.73
N LEU A 161 12.61 -4.88 6.58
CA LEU A 161 13.79 -4.10 6.17
C LEU A 161 15.07 -4.95 6.11
N ALA A 162 15.07 -6.19 6.60
CA ALA A 162 16.29 -6.99 6.85
C ALA A 162 17.17 -7.22 5.62
N ASN A 163 16.58 -7.23 4.42
CA ASN A 163 17.28 -7.47 3.15
C ASN A 163 17.60 -6.19 2.38
N LEU A 164 17.28 -5.00 2.92
CA LEU A 164 17.55 -3.71 2.27
C LEU A 164 19.01 -3.26 2.50
N THR A 165 19.95 -4.11 2.11
CA THR A 165 21.39 -3.95 2.42
C THR A 165 22.07 -2.78 1.70
N LYS A 166 21.42 -2.19 0.70
CA LYS A 166 21.87 -0.97 0.00
C LYS A 166 21.49 0.34 0.71
N MET A 167 20.83 0.26 1.87
CA MET A 167 20.39 1.42 2.63
C MET A 167 21.57 2.32 3.00
N TYR A 168 21.41 3.61 2.73
CA TYR A 168 22.38 4.67 3.03
C TYR A 168 21.84 5.65 4.09
N SER A 169 20.55 5.97 4.02
CA SER A 169 19.85 6.82 4.98
C SER A 169 18.52 6.22 5.40
N LEU A 170 18.32 6.00 6.70
CA LEU A 170 17.11 5.43 7.27
C LEU A 170 16.59 6.31 8.41
N ASN A 171 15.34 6.73 8.31
CA ASN A 171 14.67 7.49 9.36
C ASN A 171 13.46 6.72 9.90
N LEU A 172 13.56 6.26 11.14
CA LEU A 172 12.51 5.58 11.91
C LEU A 172 12.06 6.42 13.12
N GLY A 173 12.42 7.71 13.18
CA GLY A 173 12.09 8.58 14.30
C GLY A 173 10.60 8.63 14.62
N ALA A 174 10.25 8.79 15.90
CA ALA A 174 8.86 8.87 16.36
C ALA A 174 7.97 7.65 16.05
N ASN A 175 8.55 6.49 15.79
CA ASN A 175 7.82 5.22 15.86
C ASN A 175 7.77 4.73 17.31
N HIS A 176 6.78 5.23 18.07
CA HIS A 176 6.68 5.06 19.52
C HIS A 176 6.63 3.62 20.04
N ASN A 177 6.31 2.65 19.16
CA ASN A 177 6.22 1.23 19.51
C ASN A 177 7.41 0.39 19.01
N LEU A 178 8.34 0.97 18.24
CA LEU A 178 9.53 0.29 17.78
C LEU A 178 10.47 -0.03 18.95
N SER A 179 10.96 -1.27 19.03
CA SER A 179 11.83 -1.71 20.13
C SER A 179 12.98 -2.63 19.73
N ASP A 180 12.86 -3.32 18.60
CA ASP A 180 13.89 -4.22 18.09
C ASP A 180 14.55 -3.64 16.84
N LEU A 181 15.89 -3.55 16.88
CA LEU A 181 16.72 -3.11 15.75
C LEU A 181 17.47 -4.27 15.08
N SER A 182 17.28 -5.52 15.51
CA SER A 182 17.94 -6.69 14.94
C SER A 182 17.85 -6.81 13.40
N PRO A 183 16.76 -6.38 12.73
CA PRO A 183 16.69 -6.39 11.27
C PRO A 183 17.68 -5.44 10.58
N LEU A 184 18.25 -4.45 11.29
CA LEU A 184 19.19 -3.50 10.70
C LEU A 184 20.63 -4.04 10.59
N SER A 185 20.92 -5.19 11.21
CA SER A 185 22.28 -5.76 11.33
C SER A 185 23.03 -5.98 10.00
N ASN A 186 22.31 -6.16 8.89
CA ASN A 186 22.91 -6.34 7.56
C ASN A 186 23.11 -5.04 6.78
N MET A 187 22.70 -3.88 7.31
CA MET A 187 22.83 -2.57 6.65
C MET A 187 24.22 -1.97 6.86
N THR A 188 25.27 -2.69 6.45
CA THR A 188 26.67 -2.28 6.67
C THR A 188 27.07 -1.00 5.92
N GLY A 189 26.26 -0.55 4.96
CA GLY A 189 26.43 0.70 4.21
C GLY A 189 25.66 1.90 4.78
N LEU A 190 24.97 1.75 5.91
CA LEU A 190 24.14 2.79 6.50
C LEU A 190 25.01 3.92 7.05
N ASN A 191 24.82 5.15 6.54
CA ASN A 191 25.59 6.33 6.93
C ASN A 191 24.78 7.27 7.84
N TYR A 192 23.45 7.29 7.67
CA TYR A 192 22.55 8.10 8.47
C TYR A 192 21.43 7.23 9.03
N LEU A 193 21.29 7.24 10.35
CA LEU A 193 20.23 6.53 11.06
C LEU A 193 19.61 7.45 12.11
N THR A 194 18.29 7.60 12.02
CA THR A 194 17.51 8.29 13.06
C THR A 194 16.54 7.29 13.69
N VAL A 195 16.71 7.06 14.99
CA VAL A 195 15.77 6.33 15.85
C VAL A 195 15.56 7.17 17.11
N THR A 196 14.44 7.86 17.17
CA THR A 196 14.05 8.74 18.29
C THR A 196 12.65 8.38 18.75
N GLU A 197 12.30 8.75 19.98
CA GLU A 197 10.93 8.62 20.51
C GLU A 197 10.35 7.21 20.30
N SER A 198 11.17 6.19 20.58
CA SER A 198 10.85 4.76 20.45
C SER A 198 11.02 4.04 21.80
N LYS A 199 10.83 2.71 21.80
CA LYS A 199 11.07 1.81 22.93
C LYS A 199 12.40 1.05 22.83
N VAL A 200 13.27 1.43 21.90
CA VAL A 200 14.58 0.79 21.68
C VAL A 200 15.45 0.94 22.92
N LYS A 201 16.09 -0.16 23.32
CA LYS A 201 17.03 -0.22 24.45
C LYS A 201 18.35 -0.86 24.05
N ASP A 202 18.28 -1.90 23.21
CA ASP A 202 19.45 -2.58 22.66
C ASP A 202 19.84 -1.92 21.34
N VAL A 203 21.06 -1.39 21.29
CA VAL A 203 21.65 -0.75 20.12
C VAL A 203 22.79 -1.57 19.52
N THR A 204 23.05 -2.78 20.04
CA THR A 204 24.08 -3.67 19.48
C THR A 204 23.87 -4.03 18.01
N PRO A 205 22.64 -4.12 17.45
CA PRO A 205 22.46 -4.41 16.02
C PRO A 205 22.98 -3.33 15.07
N ILE A 206 23.28 -2.12 15.57
CA ILE A 206 23.72 -0.97 14.78
C ILE A 206 25.11 -0.48 15.20
N ALA A 207 25.83 -1.28 15.99
CA ALA A 207 27.18 -0.99 16.49
C ALA A 207 28.28 -1.37 15.49
#